data_AF-A0A1Y1L1Q0-F1
#
_entry.id   AF-A0A1Y1L1Q0-F1
#
_cell.length_a   1.000
_cell.length_b   1.000
_cell.length_c   1.000
_cell.angle_alpha   90.00
_cell.angle_beta   90.00
_cell.angle_gamma   90.00
#
_symmetry.space_group_name_H-M   'P 1'
#
loop_
_entity.id
_entity.type
_entity.pdbx_description
1 polymer ?
#
loop_
_entity_poly.entity_id
_entity_poly.type
_entity_poly.pdbx_seq_one_letter_code
_entity_poly.pdbx_strand_id
1 'polypeptide(L)'
;MSVTMSSVSGILILALLINGAFSARILGVFHGFAYSHQQVGNKILYELAARGHQVTAIVPAPFASKTPIKNYTPVKIELPDFAKDKELDLYKESERGILSKVIFMDVMGAIFSEMVFNQTTVQELLKSNEQFD
;
A
#
# COMPACT_ATOMS: atom_id res chain seq x y z
N MET A 1 -4.90 -48.74 -9.18
CA MET A 1 -4.62 -48.08 -7.88
C MET A 1 -5.96 -47.63 -7.29
N SER A 2 -6.48 -48.30 -6.26
CA SER A 2 -7.73 -47.90 -5.59
C SER A 2 -7.40 -46.89 -4.49
N VAL A 3 -7.79 -45.63 -4.69
CA VAL A 3 -7.77 -44.64 -3.62
C VAL A 3 -8.91 -44.99 -2.65
N THR A 4 -8.60 -45.27 -1.38
CA THR A 4 -9.60 -45.59 -0.36
C THR A 4 -10.32 -44.31 0.10
N MET A 5 -11.58 -44.42 0.58
CA MET A 5 -12.34 -43.25 1.06
C MET A 5 -11.61 -42.45 2.16
N SER A 6 -10.77 -43.11 2.96
CA SER A 6 -9.92 -42.46 3.96
C SER A 6 -8.84 -41.58 3.34
N SER A 7 -8.24 -42.00 2.22
CA SER A 7 -7.30 -41.18 1.45
C SER A 7 -7.98 -39.98 0.79
N VAL A 8 -9.22 -40.13 0.30
CA VAL A 8 -10.00 -39.00 -0.27
C VAL A 8 -10.31 -37.96 0.81
N SER A 9 -10.74 -38.40 1.99
CA SER A 9 -11.05 -37.51 3.11
C SER A 9 -9.80 -36.75 3.60
N GLY A 10 -8.65 -37.43 3.66
CA GLY A 10 -7.37 -36.80 4.01
C GLY A 10 -6.94 -35.73 3.01
N ILE A 11 -7.09 -35.97 1.71
CA ILE A 11 -6.78 -34.99 0.65
C ILE A 11 -7.70 -33.77 0.76
N LEU A 12 -8.99 -33.98 1.06
CA LEU A 12 -9.96 -32.88 1.20
C LEU A 12 -9.64 -32.00 2.41
N ILE A 13 -9.30 -32.60 3.56
CA ILE A 13 -8.89 -31.85 4.76
C ILE A 13 -7.61 -31.06 4.49
N LEU A 14 -6.62 -31.67 3.83
CA LEU A 14 -5.38 -30.97 3.48
C LEU A 14 -5.63 -29.81 2.52
N ALA A 15 -6.48 -29.99 1.51
CA ALA A 15 -6.86 -28.92 0.58
C ALA A 15 -7.59 -27.76 1.28
N LEU A 16 -8.46 -28.06 2.25
CA LEU A 16 -9.15 -27.04 3.05
C LEU A 16 -8.18 -26.29 3.98
N LEU A 17 -7.23 -27.00 4.61
CA LEU A 17 -6.20 -26.39 5.44
C LEU A 17 -5.29 -25.48 4.61
N ILE A 18 -4.86 -25.90 3.41
CA ILE A 18 -4.04 -25.08 2.52
C ILE A 18 -4.81 -23.83 2.06
N ASN A 19 -6.11 -23.94 1.75
CA ASN A 19 -6.96 -22.80 1.39
C ASN A 19 -7.20 -21.84 2.58
N GLY A 20 -7.18 -22.34 3.81
CA GLY A 20 -7.32 -21.52 5.02
C GLY A 20 -6.00 -20.94 5.53
N ALA A 21 -4.84 -21.41 5.06
CA ALA A 21 -3.61 -21.27 5.82
C ALA A 21 -2.90 -19.90 5.73
N PHE A 22 -3.08 -19.06 4.70
CA PHE A 22 -2.27 -17.82 4.63
C PHE A 22 -2.99 -16.61 4.02
N SER A 23 -3.84 -15.97 4.81
CA SER A 23 -4.23 -14.57 4.59
C SER A 23 -3.27 -13.67 5.38
N ALA A 24 -2.16 -13.27 4.74
CA ALA A 24 -1.23 -12.33 5.36
C ALA A 24 -1.91 -10.98 5.66
N ARG A 25 -1.52 -10.36 6.77
CA ARG A 25 -1.87 -8.99 7.16
C ARG A 25 -0.80 -8.05 6.61
N ILE A 26 -1.11 -7.36 5.53
CA ILE A 26 -0.13 -6.57 4.77
C ILE A 26 -0.37 -5.08 5.01
N LEU A 27 0.68 -4.37 5.42
CA LEU A 27 0.69 -2.90 5.40
C LEU A 27 1.36 -2.39 4.13
N GLY A 28 0.60 -1.73 3.27
CA GLY A 28 1.09 -1.06 2.08
C GLY A 28 1.43 0.41 2.33
N VAL A 29 2.67 0.80 2.07
CA VAL A 29 3.13 2.20 2.10
C VAL A 29 3.89 2.49 0.81
N PHE A 30 3.41 3.44 0.01
CA PHE A 30 4.06 3.83 -1.24
C PHE A 30 4.54 5.27 -1.21
N HIS A 31 5.76 5.48 -1.70
CA HIS A 31 6.39 6.77 -1.78
C HIS A 31 5.75 7.64 -2.87
N GLY A 32 5.53 8.91 -2.57
CA GLY A 32 5.17 9.92 -3.56
C GLY A 32 3.66 10.13 -3.76
N PHE A 33 3.30 11.39 -4.00
CA PHE A 33 1.93 11.88 -3.99
C PHE A 33 1.31 12.09 -5.38
N ALA A 34 1.97 11.62 -6.44
CA ALA A 34 1.42 11.72 -7.80
C ALA A 34 0.70 10.43 -8.19
N TYR A 35 -0.34 10.56 -9.04
CA TYR A 35 -1.12 9.43 -9.52
C TYR A 35 -0.25 8.32 -10.14
N SER A 36 0.77 8.68 -10.92
CA SER A 36 1.69 7.73 -11.56
C SER A 36 2.47 6.87 -10.55
N HIS A 37 2.82 7.43 -9.39
CA HIS A 37 3.53 6.70 -8.33
C HIS A 37 2.59 5.76 -7.56
N GLN A 38 1.30 6.11 -7.47
CA GLN A 38 0.32 5.35 -6.71
C GLN A 38 -0.34 4.23 -7.54
N GLN A 39 -0.45 4.41 -8.86
CA GLN A 39 -1.22 3.51 -9.72
C GLN A 39 -0.75 2.05 -9.66
N VAL A 40 0.56 1.81 -9.73
CA VAL A 40 1.12 0.45 -9.73
C VAL A 40 0.97 -0.19 -8.35
N GLY A 41 1.33 0.54 -7.29
CA GLY A 41 1.23 0.06 -5.92
C GLY A 41 -0.20 -0.32 -5.54
N ASN A 42 -1.16 0.56 -5.84
CA ASN A 42 -2.58 0.31 -5.56
C ASN A 42 -3.09 -0.94 -6.28
N LYS A 43 -2.72 -1.15 -7.56
CA LYS A 43 -3.10 -2.37 -8.28
C LYS A 43 -2.58 -3.63 -7.57
N ILE A 44 -1.32 -3.63 -7.15
CA ILE A 44 -0.73 -4.77 -6.43
C ILE A 44 -1.49 -5.04 -5.12
N LEU A 45 -1.77 -4.00 -4.34
CA LEU A 45 -2.51 -4.15 -3.08
C LEU A 45 -3.94 -4.66 -3.28
N TYR A 46 -4.65 -4.19 -4.31
CA TYR A 46 -6.00 -4.66 -4.61
C TYR A 46 -6.00 -6.12 -5.03
N GLU A 47 -5.01 -6.53 -5.82
CA GLU A 47 -4.82 -7.91 -6.24
C GLU A 47 -4.46 -8.84 -5.08
N LEU A 48 -3.70 -8.36 -4.10
CA LEU A 48 -3.42 -9.09 -2.85
C LEU A 48 -4.70 -9.24 -2.02
N ALA A 49 -5.47 -8.17 -1.85
CA ALA A 49 -6.75 -8.21 -1.14
C ALA A 49 -7.75 -9.19 -1.81
N ALA A 50 -7.81 -9.19 -3.15
CA ALA A 50 -8.64 -10.09 -3.95
C ALA A 50 -8.24 -11.58 -3.80
N ARG A 51 -6.95 -11.85 -3.57
CA ARG A 51 -6.42 -13.20 -3.28
C ARG A 51 -6.67 -13.66 -1.84
N GLY A 52 -7.26 -12.81 -1.02
CA GLY A 52 -7.68 -13.15 0.34
C GLY A 52 -6.81 -12.56 1.44
N HIS A 53 -5.74 -11.82 1.13
CA HIS A 53 -4.92 -11.13 2.13
C HIS A 53 -5.67 -9.97 2.79
N GLN A 54 -5.40 -9.70 4.06
CA GLN A 54 -5.92 -8.52 4.76
C GLN A 54 -4.96 -7.36 4.53
N VAL A 55 -5.35 -6.42 3.68
CA VAL A 55 -4.47 -5.33 3.25
C VAL A 55 -4.90 -4.02 3.89
N THR A 56 -4.03 -3.39 4.66
CA THR A 56 -4.16 -2.01 5.11
C THR A 56 -3.20 -1.15 4.30
N ALA A 57 -3.64 0.00 3.80
CA ALA A 57 -2.83 0.80 2.87
C ALA A 57 -2.88 2.29 3.19
N ILE A 58 -1.71 2.90 3.41
CA ILE A 58 -1.60 4.36 3.48
C ILE A 58 -1.65 4.90 2.05
N VAL A 59 -2.71 5.63 1.72
CA VAL A 59 -2.99 6.08 0.36
C VAL A 59 -3.50 7.53 0.35
N PRO A 60 -3.02 8.40 -0.55
CA PRO A 60 -3.58 9.74 -0.66
C PRO A 60 -5.06 9.69 -1.05
N ALA A 61 -5.89 10.47 -0.34
CA ALA A 61 -7.35 10.41 -0.45
C ALA A 61 -7.89 10.49 -1.90
N PRO A 62 -7.33 11.32 -2.81
CA PRO A 62 -7.79 11.38 -4.20
C PRO A 62 -7.54 10.10 -5.02
N PHE A 63 -6.61 9.24 -4.58
CA PHE A 63 -6.25 8.00 -5.29
C PHE A 63 -6.78 6.74 -4.61
N ALA A 64 -7.47 6.89 -3.46
CA ALA A 64 -8.16 5.80 -2.82
C ALA A 64 -9.32 5.32 -3.70
N SER A 65 -9.59 4.00 -3.70
CA SER A 65 -10.73 3.44 -4.41
C SER A 65 -12.04 4.09 -3.94
N LYS A 66 -12.89 4.50 -4.89
CA LYS A 66 -14.22 5.06 -4.61
C LYS A 66 -15.22 3.97 -4.19
N THR A 67 -14.97 2.74 -4.63
CA THR A 67 -15.79 1.56 -4.28
C THR A 67 -15.07 0.74 -3.22
N PRO A 68 -15.77 0.25 -2.18
CA PRO A 68 -15.18 -0.68 -1.21
C PRO A 68 -14.60 -1.91 -1.89
N ILE A 69 -13.40 -2.31 -1.48
CA ILE A 69 -12.72 -3.53 -1.93
C ILE A 69 -12.68 -4.48 -0.73
N LYS A 70 -13.13 -5.73 -0.93
CA LYS A 70 -13.10 -6.74 0.12
C LYS A 70 -11.66 -6.97 0.59
N ASN A 71 -11.47 -7.11 1.91
CA ASN A 71 -10.16 -7.31 2.56
C ASN A 71 -9.15 -6.17 2.35
N TYR A 72 -9.61 -4.96 2.00
CA TYR A 72 -8.75 -3.80 1.81
C TYR A 72 -9.24 -2.61 2.65
N THR A 73 -8.34 -2.09 3.49
CA THR A 73 -8.58 -0.98 4.42
C THR A 73 -7.71 0.21 4.03
N PRO A 74 -8.27 1.26 3.40
CA PRO A 74 -7.51 2.47 3.08
C PRO A 74 -7.36 3.38 4.30
N VAL A 75 -6.12 3.62 4.71
CA VAL A 75 -5.72 4.72 5.62
C VAL A 75 -5.49 5.95 4.74
N LYS A 76 -6.52 6.78 4.63
CA LYS A 76 -6.50 7.94 3.73
C LYS A 76 -5.67 9.05 4.36
N ILE A 77 -4.78 9.64 3.57
CA ILE A 77 -4.00 10.83 3.94
C ILE A 77 -4.30 11.98 2.99
N GLU A 78 -4.26 13.20 3.52
CA GLU A 78 -4.44 14.39 2.69
C GLU A 78 -3.20 14.69 1.86
N LEU A 79 -3.41 15.20 0.64
CA LEU A 79 -2.31 15.68 -0.19
C LEU A 79 -1.75 16.98 0.37
N PRO A 80 -0.42 17.17 0.37
CA PRO A 80 0.17 18.45 0.71
C PRO A 80 -0.17 19.49 -0.34
N ASP A 81 -0.15 20.76 0.05
CA ASP A 81 -0.54 21.85 -0.85
C ASP A 81 0.37 21.98 -2.07
N PHE A 82 1.69 21.74 -1.91
CA PHE A 82 2.61 21.72 -3.05
C PHE A 82 2.34 20.58 -4.05
N ALA A 83 1.67 19.49 -3.64
CA ALA A 83 1.26 18.43 -4.58
C ALA A 83 -0.05 18.77 -5.30
N LYS A 84 -0.76 19.80 -4.84
CA LYS A 84 -1.91 20.39 -5.54
C LYS A 84 -1.47 21.43 -6.56
N ASP A 85 -0.32 22.06 -6.33
CA ASP A 85 0.29 23.01 -7.27
C ASP A 85 0.90 22.31 -8.48
N LYS A 86 0.52 22.77 -9.67
CA LYS A 86 0.97 22.24 -10.96
C LYS A 86 2.29 22.85 -11.46
N GLU A 87 3.00 23.58 -10.61
CA GLU A 87 4.13 24.42 -11.03
C GLU A 87 5.50 23.72 -11.10
N LEU A 88 5.55 22.41 -10.82
CA LEU A 88 6.81 21.66 -10.89
C LEU A 88 7.22 21.41 -12.35
N ASP A 89 8.09 22.29 -12.87
CA ASP A 89 8.71 22.16 -14.19
C ASP A 89 9.79 21.07 -14.19
N LEU A 90 9.39 19.86 -14.56
CA LEU A 90 10.27 18.70 -14.61
C LEU A 90 11.43 18.88 -15.60
N TYR A 91 11.30 19.73 -16.63
CA TYR A 91 12.39 19.99 -17.57
C TYR A 91 13.49 20.80 -16.89
N LYS A 92 13.14 21.88 -16.19
CA LYS A 92 14.11 22.66 -15.41
C LYS A 92 14.73 21.86 -14.27
N GLU A 93 13.94 21.02 -13.61
CA GLU A 93 14.47 20.10 -12.58
C GLU A 93 15.46 19.08 -13.17
N SER A 94 15.25 18.65 -14.42
CA SER A 94 16.17 17.74 -15.10
C SER A 94 17.53 18.37 -15.43
N GLU A 95 17.60 19.70 -15.52
CA GLU A 95 18.84 20.44 -15.81
C GLU A 95 19.71 20.66 -14.55
N ARG A 96 19.16 20.42 -13.35
CA ARG A 96 19.92 20.56 -12.10
C ARG A 96 21.11 19.61 -12.02
N GLY A 97 22.19 20.09 -11.41
CA GLY A 97 23.38 19.29 -11.12
C GLY A 97 23.06 18.08 -10.24
N ILE A 98 23.81 16.99 -10.39
CA ILE A 98 23.57 15.71 -9.72
C ILE A 98 23.53 15.86 -8.19
N LEU A 99 24.48 16.60 -7.61
CA LEU A 99 24.50 16.86 -6.16
C LEU A 99 23.24 17.59 -5.69
N SER A 100 22.78 18.59 -6.43
CA SER A 100 21.55 19.31 -6.10
C SER A 100 20.32 18.41 -6.17
N LYS A 101 20.28 17.46 -7.11
CA LYS A 101 19.19 16.48 -7.21
C LYS A 101 19.19 15.49 -6.05
N VAL A 102 20.36 15.03 -5.62
CA VAL A 102 20.49 14.12 -4.46
C VAL A 102 20.01 14.83 -3.19
N ILE A 103 20.47 16.06 -2.95
CA ILE A 103 20.03 16.87 -1.80
C ILE A 103 18.53 17.14 -1.87
N PHE A 104 18.01 17.51 -3.04
CA PHE A 104 16.58 17.74 -3.22
C PHE A 104 15.75 16.47 -2.91
N MET A 105 16.17 15.30 -3.38
CA MET A 105 15.47 14.05 -3.12
C MET A 105 15.50 13.66 -1.64
N ASP A 106 16.62 13.89 -0.96
CA ASP A 106 16.75 13.66 0.49
C ASP A 106 15.80 14.56 1.30
N VAL A 107 15.81 15.87 1.00
CA VAL A 107 14.92 16.84 1.65
C VAL A 107 13.44 16.51 1.39
N MET A 108 13.10 16.19 0.14
CA MET A 108 11.72 15.80 -0.21
C MET A 108 11.29 14.51 0.47
N GLY A 109 12.19 13.52 0.59
CA GLY A 109 11.93 12.29 1.32
C GLY A 109 11.62 12.53 2.80
N ALA A 110 12.39 13.40 3.46
CA ALA A 110 12.17 13.79 4.84
C ALA A 110 10.82 14.51 5.03
N ILE A 111 10.53 15.52 4.19
CA ILE A 111 9.27 16.27 4.22
C ILE A 111 8.07 15.33 4.00
N PHE A 112 8.17 14.41 3.03
CA PHE A 112 7.10 13.48 2.72
C PHE A 112 6.83 12.55 3.90
N SER A 113 7.90 12.03 4.51
CA SER A 113 7.80 11.14 5.66
C SER A 113 7.17 11.84 6.86
N GLU A 114 7.61 13.05 7.19
CA GLU A 114 7.08 13.83 8.31
C GLU A 114 5.60 14.19 8.11
N MET A 115 5.22 14.58 6.89
CA MET A 115 3.84 14.86 6.56
C MET A 115 2.95 13.63 6.70
N VAL A 116 3.35 12.48 6.15
CA VAL A 116 2.59 11.22 6.29
C VAL A 116 2.48 10.84 7.77
N PHE A 117 3.59 10.91 8.51
CA PHE A 117 3.62 10.58 9.92
C PHE A 117 2.66 11.44 10.74
N ASN A 118 2.56 12.73 10.45
CA ASN A 118 1.71 13.67 11.20
C ASN A 118 0.21 13.59 10.86
N GLN A 119 -0.21 12.78 9.89
CA GLN A 119 -1.62 12.59 9.59
C GLN A 119 -2.36 11.88 10.73
N THR A 120 -3.53 12.38 11.12
CA THR A 120 -4.33 11.80 12.21
C THR A 120 -4.64 10.32 11.97
N THR A 121 -4.99 9.95 10.74
CA THR A 121 -5.29 8.56 10.35
C THR A 121 -4.10 7.63 10.50
N VAL A 122 -2.87 8.13 10.26
CA VAL A 122 -1.63 7.38 10.45
C VAL A 122 -1.30 7.25 11.94
N GLN A 123 -1.49 8.32 12.71
CA GLN A 123 -1.33 8.28 14.17
C GLN A 123 -2.33 7.34 14.84
N GLU A 124 -3.56 7.25 14.34
CA GLU A 124 -4.56 6.27 14.78
C GLU A 124 -4.11 4.85 14.48
N LEU A 125 -3.61 4.59 13.27
CA LEU A 125 -3.05 3.29 12.90
C LEU A 125 -1.89 2.90 13.83
N LEU A 126 -0.94 3.80 14.09
CA LEU A 126 0.18 3.53 14.99
C LEU A 126 -0.26 3.19 16.43
N LYS A 127 -1.41 3.70 16.86
CA LYS A 127 -1.98 3.45 18.20
C LYS A 127 -2.92 2.24 18.24
N SER A 128 -3.26 1.65 17.09
CA SER A 128 -4.36 0.68 16.96
C SER A 128 -4.06 -0.75 17.44
N ASN A 129 -2.86 -1.02 17.98
CA ASN A 129 -2.37 -2.39 18.28
C ASN A 129 -2.46 -3.37 17.09
N GLU A 130 -2.71 -2.86 15.87
CA GLU A 130 -2.67 -3.63 14.63
C GLU A 130 -1.27 -4.21 14.43
N GLN A 131 -1.22 -5.46 13.99
CA GLN A 131 0.02 -6.12 13.60
C GLN A 131 -0.07 -6.52 12.13
N PHE A 132 1.09 -6.47 11.48
CA PHE A 132 1.29 -6.81 10.08
C PHE A 132 2.42 -7.83 10.00
N ASP A 133 2.35 -8.71 9.01
CA ASP A 133 3.32 -9.79 8.78
C ASP A 133 4.60 -9.28 8.08
#